data_AF-A0A920ANI5-F1
#
_entry.id   AF-A0A920ANI5-F1
#
_cell.length_a   1.000
_cell.length_b   1.000
_cell.length_c   1.000
_cell.angle_alpha   90.00
_cell.angle_beta   90.00
_cell.angle_gamma   90.00
#
_symmetry.space_group_name_H-M   'P 1'
#
loop_
_entity.id
_entity.type
_entity.pdbx_description
1 polymer ?
#
loop_
_entity_poly.entity_id
_entity_poly.type
_entity_poly.pdbx_seq_one_letter_code
_entity_poly.pdbx_strand_id
1 'polypeptide(L)'
;MRGKDNQWVRPHPGPFIWNHIEKEKGKFNWEEADKYVVYAQEHNQTILATIWPHANWEQKSCKRKKVKSPFGKRFTKYLSKPCSMDDYKNFLVKLVDRYDGDGSNDMPGLTKPIKYWDVMNEPEFKMFFKGSKEDFIEIFNFSSKVIKEKQPDAVIVMAGAAGMFPESKKYWKSVLPKIKDHFDIANIHHISGPRWTM
;
A
#
# COMPACT_ATOMS: atom_id res chain seq x y z
N MET A 1 2.02 -16.01 0.78
CA MET A 1 1.24 -17.26 0.58
C MET A 1 0.06 -16.92 -0.31
N ARG A 2 -0.27 -17.79 -1.26
CA ARG A 2 -1.53 -17.72 -2.01
C ARG A 2 -2.64 -18.24 -1.09
N GLY A 3 -3.77 -17.52 -1.02
CA GLY A 3 -4.86 -17.85 -0.09
C GLY A 3 -5.63 -19.10 -0.50
N LYS A 4 -6.62 -19.49 0.30
CA LYS A 4 -7.60 -20.54 -0.06
C LYS A 4 -8.73 -19.96 -0.93
N ASP A 5 -9.51 -20.81 -1.56
CA ASP A 5 -10.65 -20.40 -2.37
C ASP A 5 -11.72 -19.69 -1.54
N ASN A 6 -12.44 -18.74 -2.14
CA ASN A 6 -13.58 -18.04 -1.52
C ASN A 6 -13.21 -17.32 -0.22
N GLN A 7 -12.02 -16.73 -0.15
CA GLN A 7 -11.52 -16.02 1.04
C GLN A 7 -11.09 -14.59 0.72
N TRP A 8 -11.01 -13.78 1.76
CA TRP A 8 -10.26 -12.54 1.73
C TRP A 8 -8.77 -12.81 1.76
N VAL A 9 -8.02 -12.12 0.91
CA VAL A 9 -6.56 -12.19 0.86
C VAL A 9 -5.97 -10.79 0.95
N ARG A 10 -4.96 -10.65 1.81
CA ARG A 10 -4.14 -9.44 1.89
C ARG A 10 -2.71 -9.80 1.50
N PRO A 11 -2.34 -9.71 0.20
CA PRO A 11 -0.96 -9.94 -0.21
C PRO A 11 -0.03 -8.95 0.50
N HIS A 12 0.88 -9.45 1.34
CA HIS A 12 1.79 -8.61 2.11
C HIS A 12 3.25 -9.11 2.01
N PRO A 13 4.22 -8.27 1.59
CA PRO A 13 4.06 -6.85 1.20
C PRO A 13 3.29 -6.66 -0.12
N GLY A 14 3.00 -7.75 -0.82
CA GLY A 14 2.15 -7.82 -1.99
C GLY A 14 2.79 -7.32 -3.28
N PRO A 15 2.06 -7.37 -4.40
CA PRO A 15 2.60 -6.96 -5.69
C PRO A 15 2.38 -5.45 -5.97
N PHE A 16 1.54 -4.77 -5.20
CA PHE A 16 1.14 -3.37 -5.42
C PHE A 16 2.17 -2.37 -4.86
N ILE A 17 3.43 -2.56 -5.26
CA ILE A 17 4.58 -1.77 -4.80
C ILE A 17 5.03 -0.88 -5.95
N TRP A 18 5.08 0.44 -5.74
CA TRP A 18 5.45 1.38 -6.77
C TRP A 18 6.79 1.02 -7.44
N ASN A 19 7.82 0.70 -6.67
CA ASN A 19 9.12 0.27 -7.18
C ASN A 19 9.08 -1.00 -8.05
N HIS A 20 8.11 -1.90 -7.85
CA HIS A 20 8.03 -3.14 -8.61
C HIS A 20 7.35 -2.92 -9.95
N ILE A 21 6.32 -2.09 -9.93
CA ILE A 21 5.49 -1.75 -11.09
C ILE A 21 6.20 -0.73 -11.98
N GLU A 22 6.76 0.32 -11.40
CA GLU A 22 7.44 1.40 -12.13
C GLU A 22 8.92 1.47 -11.68
N LYS A 23 9.76 0.62 -12.27
CA LYS A 23 11.21 0.55 -11.95
C LYS A 23 12.00 1.74 -12.49
N GLU A 24 11.47 2.39 -13.52
CA GLU A 24 11.99 3.60 -14.15
C GLU A 24 10.81 4.53 -14.46
N LYS A 25 10.99 5.84 -14.34
CA LYS A 25 9.93 6.83 -14.57
C LYS A 25 9.27 6.62 -15.93
N GLY A 26 7.95 6.49 -15.94
CA GLY A 26 7.12 6.29 -17.11
C GLY A 26 7.06 4.86 -17.64
N LYS A 27 7.81 3.91 -17.08
CA LYS A 27 7.87 2.52 -17.56
C LYS A 27 7.20 1.57 -16.57
N PHE A 28 5.95 1.24 -16.87
CA PHE A 28 5.11 0.35 -16.05
C PHE A 28 5.22 -1.10 -16.52
N ASN A 29 5.47 -2.01 -15.60
CA ASN A 29 5.39 -3.44 -15.79
C ASN A 29 4.42 -4.03 -14.75
N TRP A 30 3.35 -4.63 -15.24
CA TRP A 30 2.26 -5.15 -14.43
C TRP A 30 2.32 -6.66 -14.20
N GLU A 31 3.27 -7.38 -14.80
CA GLU A 31 3.32 -8.85 -14.86
C GLU A 31 3.09 -9.54 -13.52
N GLU A 32 3.81 -9.15 -12.46
CA GLU A 32 3.68 -9.77 -11.13
C GLU A 32 2.37 -9.39 -10.43
N ALA A 33 1.85 -8.19 -10.68
CA ALA A 33 0.58 -7.75 -10.11
C ALA A 33 -0.60 -8.43 -10.82
N ASP A 34 -0.58 -8.46 -12.15
CA ASP A 34 -1.58 -9.15 -12.97
C ASP A 34 -1.62 -10.63 -12.63
N LYS A 35 -0.47 -11.30 -12.55
CA LYS A 35 -0.37 -12.71 -12.19
C LYS A 35 -0.99 -13.00 -10.82
N TYR A 36 -0.91 -12.06 -9.88
CA TYR A 36 -1.57 -12.21 -8.59
C TYR A 36 -3.09 -12.02 -8.71
N VAL A 37 -3.54 -11.01 -9.46
CA VAL A 37 -4.97 -10.73 -9.66
C VAL A 37 -5.66 -11.87 -10.42
N VAL A 38 -5.04 -12.39 -11.49
CA VAL A 38 -5.50 -13.59 -12.21
C VAL A 38 -5.66 -14.77 -11.28
N TYR A 39 -4.65 -15.04 -10.45
CA TYR A 39 -4.73 -16.13 -9.47
C TYR A 39 -5.89 -15.91 -8.48
N ALA A 40 -6.03 -14.69 -7.96
CA ALA A 40 -7.09 -14.38 -7.00
C ALA A 40 -8.49 -14.55 -7.60
N GLN A 41 -8.72 -14.10 -8.85
CA GLN A 41 -10.03 -14.25 -9.49
C GLN A 41 -10.37 -15.71 -9.78
N GLU A 42 -9.39 -16.52 -10.21
CA GLU A 42 -9.53 -17.98 -10.43
C GLU A 42 -9.93 -18.72 -9.14
N HIS A 43 -9.47 -18.25 -7.99
CA HIS A 43 -9.74 -18.84 -6.67
C HIS A 43 -10.90 -18.15 -5.95
N ASN A 44 -11.65 -17.28 -6.64
CA ASN A 44 -12.73 -16.48 -6.06
C ASN A 44 -12.35 -15.72 -4.78
N GLN A 45 -11.15 -15.13 -4.77
CA GLN A 45 -10.63 -14.38 -3.64
C GLN A 45 -10.99 -12.89 -3.73
N THR A 46 -11.23 -12.27 -2.58
CA THR A 46 -11.37 -10.81 -2.45
C THR A 46 -10.04 -10.22 -1.99
N ILE A 47 -9.45 -9.32 -2.77
CA ILE A 47 -8.15 -8.72 -2.48
C ILE A 47 -8.33 -7.47 -1.61
N LEU A 48 -7.59 -7.41 -0.50
CA LEU A 48 -7.21 -6.17 0.19
C LEU A 48 -5.80 -5.79 -0.28
N ALA A 49 -5.70 -4.77 -1.15
CA ALA A 49 -4.47 -4.40 -1.83
C ALA A 49 -3.65 -3.38 -1.05
N THR A 50 -2.46 -3.80 -0.58
CA THR A 50 -1.51 -2.90 0.11
C THR A 50 -0.64 -2.15 -0.87
N ILE A 51 -0.90 -0.85 -0.99
CA ILE A 51 -0.14 0.08 -1.82
C ILE A 51 1.10 0.55 -1.05
N TRP A 52 2.27 0.36 -1.64
CA TRP A 52 3.52 0.92 -1.12
C TRP A 52 4.02 2.10 -1.97
N PRO A 53 4.10 3.32 -1.40
CA PRO A 53 4.36 4.58 -2.11
C PRO A 53 5.86 4.81 -2.32
N HIS A 54 6.59 3.78 -2.70
CA HIS A 54 8.05 3.83 -2.73
C HIS A 54 8.59 3.34 -4.06
N ALA A 55 9.31 4.19 -4.79
CA ALA A 55 10.06 3.85 -5.99
C ALA A 55 11.56 4.18 -5.82
N ASN A 56 12.45 3.25 -6.19
CA ASN A 56 13.89 3.44 -6.00
C ASN A 56 14.45 4.56 -6.87
N TRP A 57 14.04 4.64 -8.14
CA TRP A 57 14.50 5.67 -9.07
C TRP A 57 14.12 7.07 -8.57
N GLU A 58 12.92 7.18 -8.02
CA GLU A 58 12.31 8.41 -7.55
C GLU A 58 13.02 8.90 -6.28
N GLN A 59 13.10 8.05 -5.25
CA GLN A 59 13.72 8.44 -3.99
C GLN A 59 15.24 8.64 -4.08
N LYS A 60 15.89 7.98 -5.05
CA LYS A 60 17.30 8.25 -5.37
C LYS A 60 17.49 9.66 -5.93
N SER A 61 16.54 10.18 -6.71
CA SER A 61 16.64 11.50 -7.36
C SER A 61 16.74 12.65 -6.34
N CYS A 62 16.02 12.57 -5.22
CA CYS A 62 16.11 13.56 -4.14
C CYS A 62 17.00 13.11 -2.96
N LYS A 63 17.95 12.20 -3.20
CA LYS A 63 18.99 11.78 -2.23
C LYS A 63 18.43 11.24 -0.90
N ARG A 64 17.28 10.56 -0.91
CA ARG A 64 16.76 9.88 0.30
C ARG A 64 17.76 8.83 0.79
N LYS A 65 17.73 8.52 2.08
CA LYS A 65 18.60 7.49 2.68
C LYS A 65 17.97 6.11 2.50
N LYS A 66 18.78 5.13 2.11
CA LYS A 66 18.37 3.72 2.06
C LYS A 66 18.01 3.22 3.46
N VAL A 67 17.09 2.26 3.52
CA VAL A 67 16.65 1.61 4.76
C VAL A 67 16.48 0.12 4.48
N LYS A 68 16.89 -0.71 5.44
CA LYS A 68 16.68 -2.15 5.37
C LYS A 68 15.25 -2.45 5.81
N SER A 69 14.45 -2.97 4.90
CA SER A 69 13.10 -3.51 5.19
C SER A 69 13.20 -4.97 5.65
N PRO A 70 12.29 -5.44 6.53
CA PRO A 70 12.18 -6.86 6.86
C PRO A 70 11.76 -7.73 5.67
N PHE A 71 11.18 -7.14 4.61
CA PHE A 71 10.75 -7.88 3.41
C PHE A 71 11.91 -8.31 2.49
N GLY A 72 13.15 -8.04 2.88
CA GLY A 72 14.34 -8.52 2.19
C GLY A 72 14.71 -7.71 0.94
N LYS A 73 15.69 -8.22 0.18
CA LYS A 73 16.36 -7.48 -0.91
C LYS A 73 15.48 -7.23 -2.14
N ARG A 74 14.38 -7.99 -2.29
CA ARG A 74 13.47 -7.87 -3.44
C ARG A 74 12.47 -6.73 -3.31
N PHE A 75 12.32 -6.17 -2.10
CA PHE A 75 11.50 -4.98 -1.85
C PHE A 75 12.21 -3.68 -2.28
N THR A 76 11.59 -2.52 -2.07
CA THR A 76 12.23 -1.22 -2.26
C THR A 76 13.40 -1.00 -1.27
N LYS A 77 14.43 -0.27 -1.71
CA LYS A 77 15.59 0.13 -0.89
C LYS A 77 15.33 1.41 -0.09
N TYR A 78 14.27 2.15 -0.43
CA TYR A 78 13.90 3.41 0.18
C TYR A 78 12.47 3.34 0.70
N LEU A 79 12.25 3.89 1.90
CA LEU A 79 11.00 3.82 2.65
C LEU A 79 10.51 5.20 3.10
N SER A 80 10.93 6.27 2.44
CA SER A 80 10.55 7.64 2.81
C SER A 80 9.32 8.08 2.02
N LYS A 81 8.81 9.28 2.33
CA LYS A 81 7.84 9.97 1.47
C LYS A 81 8.37 10.09 0.03
N PRO A 82 7.50 9.92 -1.00
CA PRO A 82 7.82 10.34 -2.37
C PRO A 82 8.49 11.73 -2.41
N CYS A 83 9.50 11.90 -3.25
CA CYS A 83 10.03 13.23 -3.57
C CYS A 83 9.02 14.08 -4.36
N SER A 84 8.25 13.46 -5.27
CA SER A 84 7.23 14.07 -6.11
C SER A 84 5.88 13.38 -5.87
N MET A 85 4.93 14.13 -5.30
CA MET A 85 3.56 13.65 -5.13
C MET A 85 2.82 13.55 -6.47
N ASP A 86 3.26 14.26 -7.51
CA ASP A 86 2.70 14.14 -8.86
C ASP A 86 3.12 12.85 -9.56
N ASP A 87 4.38 12.43 -9.41
CA ASP A 87 4.83 11.14 -9.91
C ASP A 87 4.10 10.00 -9.17
N TYR A 88 3.91 10.16 -7.86
CA TYR A 88 3.13 9.20 -7.07
C TYR A 88 1.66 9.18 -7.48
N LYS A 89 1.06 10.34 -7.79
CA LYS A 89 -0.30 10.43 -8.33
C LYS A 89 -0.44 9.67 -9.64
N ASN A 90 0.52 9.85 -10.56
CA ASN A 90 0.52 9.14 -11.84
C ASN A 90 0.57 7.62 -11.62
N PHE A 91 1.37 7.15 -10.66
CA PHE A 91 1.37 5.74 -10.27
C PHE A 91 0.02 5.28 -9.71
N LEU A 92 -0.57 6.02 -8.76
CA LEU A 92 -1.87 5.68 -8.17
C LEU A 92 -2.98 5.62 -9.23
N VAL A 93 -3.07 6.63 -10.09
CA VAL A 93 -4.08 6.68 -11.16
C VAL A 93 -3.95 5.44 -12.05
N LYS A 94 -2.74 5.12 -12.52
CA LYS A 94 -2.52 3.94 -13.38
C LYS A 94 -2.74 2.61 -12.67
N LEU A 95 -2.44 2.55 -11.37
CA LEU A 95 -2.68 1.36 -10.57
C LEU A 95 -4.19 1.11 -10.41
N VAL A 96 -4.96 2.15 -10.08
CA VAL A 96 -6.41 2.04 -9.89
C VAL A 96 -7.11 1.79 -11.23
N ASP A 97 -6.78 2.56 -12.28
CA ASP A 97 -7.31 2.40 -13.65
C ASP A 97 -7.14 0.98 -14.21
N ARG A 98 -6.10 0.27 -13.78
CA ARG A 98 -5.86 -1.10 -14.22
C ARG A 98 -6.79 -2.13 -13.57
N TYR A 99 -7.33 -1.84 -12.39
CA TYR A 99 -8.02 -2.83 -11.56
C TYR A 99 -9.38 -2.36 -11.03
N ASP A 100 -9.91 -1.21 -11.49
CA ASP A 100 -11.18 -0.65 -11.03
C ASP A 100 -12.40 -1.30 -11.71
N GLY A 101 -12.21 -1.93 -12.88
CA GLY A 101 -13.22 -2.68 -13.61
C GLY A 101 -14.22 -1.80 -14.33
N ASP A 102 -13.83 -0.59 -14.73
CA ASP A 102 -14.71 0.34 -15.45
C ASP A 102 -14.82 0.04 -16.96
N GLY A 103 -14.07 -0.95 -17.45
CA GLY A 103 -14.03 -1.37 -18.86
C GLY A 103 -12.98 -0.62 -19.69
N SER A 104 -12.25 0.33 -19.11
CA SER A 104 -11.21 1.14 -19.76
C SER A 104 -9.85 0.89 -19.13
N ASN A 105 -8.85 0.52 -19.94
CA ASN A 105 -7.46 0.25 -19.51
C ASN A 105 -7.31 -0.82 -18.41
N ASP A 106 -8.37 -1.59 -18.14
CA ASP A 106 -8.36 -2.72 -17.23
C ASP A 106 -7.27 -3.74 -17.61
N MET A 107 -6.81 -4.49 -16.60
CA MET A 107 -6.04 -5.70 -16.82
C MET A 107 -6.82 -6.63 -17.79
N PRO A 108 -6.18 -7.14 -18.86
CA PRO A 108 -6.84 -8.09 -19.75
C PRO A 108 -7.40 -9.30 -19.01
N GLY A 109 -8.70 -9.58 -19.19
CA GLY A 109 -9.38 -10.68 -18.51
C GLY A 109 -9.76 -10.40 -17.05
N LEU A 110 -9.72 -9.14 -16.60
CA LEU A 110 -10.22 -8.74 -15.30
C LEU A 110 -11.72 -9.05 -15.18
N THR A 111 -12.07 -9.87 -14.21
CA THR A 111 -13.48 -10.21 -13.91
C THR A 111 -13.91 -9.78 -12.50
N LYS A 112 -12.93 -9.51 -11.64
CA LYS A 112 -13.15 -9.11 -10.24
C LYS A 112 -12.30 -7.89 -9.94
N PRO A 113 -12.90 -6.69 -9.92
CA PRO A 113 -12.16 -5.47 -9.62
C PRO A 113 -11.64 -5.47 -8.19
N ILE A 114 -10.53 -4.76 -7.96
CA ILE A 114 -10.04 -4.50 -6.62
C ILE A 114 -10.86 -3.33 -6.05
N LYS A 115 -11.61 -3.62 -4.98
CA LYS A 115 -12.41 -2.59 -4.28
C LYS A 115 -11.77 -2.11 -2.98
N TYR A 116 -10.83 -2.85 -2.39
CA TYR A 116 -10.29 -2.56 -1.06
C TYR A 116 -8.81 -2.21 -1.12
N TRP A 117 -8.47 -0.99 -0.70
CA TRP A 117 -7.11 -0.44 -0.80
C TRP A 117 -6.61 0.00 0.58
N ASP A 118 -5.50 -0.56 1.07
CA ASP A 118 -4.76 -0.01 2.20
C ASP A 118 -3.47 0.67 1.74
N VAL A 119 -3.20 1.88 2.24
CA VAL A 119 -2.02 2.66 1.87
C VAL A 119 -0.98 2.50 2.97
N MET A 120 0.09 1.75 2.68
CA MET A 120 1.17 1.37 3.59
C MET A 120 0.75 0.43 4.73
N ASN A 121 1.71 0.11 5.59
CA ASN A 121 1.57 -0.80 6.72
C ASN A 121 2.49 -0.36 7.86
N GLU A 122 1.95 -0.30 9.08
CA GLU A 122 2.69 0.00 10.32
C GLU A 122 3.66 1.19 10.18
N PRO A 123 3.19 2.37 9.73
CA PRO A 123 4.03 3.54 9.50
C PRO A 123 4.70 4.07 10.79
N GLU A 124 4.27 3.62 11.97
CA GLU A 124 4.93 3.93 13.24
C GLU A 124 6.34 3.33 13.35
N PHE A 125 6.66 2.29 12.59
CA PHE A 125 7.97 1.65 12.64
C PHE A 125 8.87 2.07 11.49
N LYS A 126 10.08 2.52 11.84
CA LYS A 126 11.12 2.98 10.90
C LYS A 126 11.53 1.94 9.85
N MET A 127 11.29 0.65 10.13
CA MET A 127 11.58 -0.46 9.22
C MET A 127 10.53 -0.63 8.09
N PHE A 128 9.37 0.01 8.23
CA PHE A 128 8.32 0.09 7.19
C PHE A 128 8.21 1.50 6.61
N PHE A 129 8.44 2.55 7.41
CA PHE A 129 8.41 3.93 6.94
C PHE A 129 9.40 4.84 7.65
N LYS A 130 10.23 5.55 6.88
CA LYS A 130 11.24 6.51 7.38
C LYS A 130 10.87 7.95 7.00
N GLY A 131 9.62 8.33 7.26
CA GLY A 131 9.15 9.71 7.21
C GLY A 131 8.70 10.23 8.58
N SER A 132 8.25 11.47 8.62
CA SER A 132 7.55 12.05 9.77
C SER A 132 6.10 11.54 9.85
N LYS A 133 5.37 11.92 10.91
CA LYS A 133 3.92 11.66 10.98
C LYS A 133 3.18 12.45 9.91
N GLU A 134 3.59 13.70 9.70
CA GLU A 134 3.06 14.62 8.71
C GLU A 134 3.25 14.06 7.29
N ASP A 135 4.41 13.45 7.02
CA ASP A 135 4.67 12.77 5.75
C ASP A 135 3.66 11.61 5.53
N PHE A 136 3.40 10.79 6.55
CA PHE A 136 2.42 9.70 6.45
C PHE A 136 1.00 10.23 6.23
N ILE A 137 0.58 11.24 7.01
CA ILE A 137 -0.75 11.86 6.90
C ILE A 137 -0.98 12.40 5.49
N GLU A 138 0.02 13.10 4.94
CA GLU A 138 -0.07 13.66 3.60
C GLU A 138 -0.19 12.56 2.54
N ILE A 139 0.67 11.53 2.59
CA ILE A 139 0.59 10.39 1.67
C ILE A 139 -0.79 9.73 1.76
N PHE A 140 -1.26 9.44 2.97
CA PHE A 140 -2.50 8.71 3.18
C PHE A 140 -3.72 9.48 2.67
N ASN A 141 -3.88 10.74 3.08
CA ASN A 141 -5.02 11.57 2.67
C ASN A 141 -4.98 11.85 1.15
N PHE A 142 -3.79 12.08 0.60
CA PHE A 142 -3.61 12.24 -0.83
C PHE A 142 -4.00 11.00 -1.62
N SER A 143 -3.52 9.82 -1.18
CA SER A 143 -3.87 8.54 -1.82
C SER A 143 -5.35 8.26 -1.76
N SER A 144 -5.97 8.41 -0.58
CA SER A 144 -7.42 8.23 -0.40
C SER A 144 -8.22 9.08 -1.39
N LYS A 145 -7.88 10.37 -1.50
CA LYS A 145 -8.53 11.29 -2.43
C LYS A 145 -8.36 10.85 -3.89
N VAL A 146 -7.13 10.58 -4.32
CA VAL A 146 -6.85 10.18 -5.72
C VAL A 146 -7.54 8.86 -6.09
N ILE A 147 -7.55 7.90 -5.17
CA ILE A 147 -8.21 6.60 -5.39
C ILE A 147 -9.73 6.80 -5.52
N LYS A 148 -10.38 7.54 -4.61
CA LYS A 148 -11.83 7.81 -4.67
C LYS A 148 -12.23 8.67 -5.88
N GLU A 149 -11.36 9.57 -6.34
CA GLU A 149 -11.58 10.34 -7.58
C GLU A 149 -11.60 9.43 -8.82
N LYS A 150 -10.72 8.42 -8.88
CA LYS A 150 -10.66 7.47 -10.00
C LYS A 150 -11.70 6.36 -9.90
N GLN A 151 -11.95 5.88 -8.69
CA GLN A 151 -12.84 4.77 -8.38
C GLN A 151 -13.77 5.19 -7.24
N PRO A 152 -14.94 5.79 -7.54
CA PRO A 152 -15.87 6.32 -6.52
C PRO A 152 -16.38 5.26 -5.53
N ASP A 153 -16.44 3.99 -5.95
CA ASP A 153 -16.88 2.86 -5.14
C ASP A 153 -15.74 2.15 -4.38
N ALA A 154 -14.51 2.68 -4.44
CA ALA A 154 -13.39 2.15 -3.68
C ALA A 154 -13.66 2.24 -2.17
N VAL A 155 -13.17 1.25 -1.43
CA VAL A 155 -13.15 1.20 0.03
C VAL A 155 -11.71 1.39 0.49
N ILE A 156 -11.46 2.51 1.19
CA ILE A 156 -10.16 2.84 1.74
C ILE A 156 -10.03 2.22 3.13
N VAL A 157 -9.00 1.42 3.32
CA VAL A 157 -8.67 0.76 4.57
C VAL A 157 -7.47 1.47 5.20
N MET A 158 -7.55 1.78 6.50
CA MET A 158 -6.46 2.41 7.23
C MET A 158 -5.18 1.57 7.12
N ALA A 159 -4.01 2.21 7.10
CA ALA A 159 -2.75 1.49 7.23
C ALA A 159 -2.77 0.67 8.53
N GLY A 160 -2.35 -0.59 8.48
CA GLY A 160 -2.41 -1.48 9.64
C GLY A 160 -1.62 -0.92 10.81
N ALA A 161 -2.30 -0.61 11.91
CA ALA A 161 -1.66 -0.24 13.17
C ALA A 161 -1.04 -1.48 13.81
N ALA A 162 0.20 -1.42 14.31
CA ALA A 162 0.92 -2.58 14.85
C ALA A 162 0.37 -3.13 16.19
N GLY A 163 -0.81 -2.67 16.61
CA GLY A 163 -1.45 -3.03 17.86
C GLY A 163 -1.40 -1.94 18.91
N MET A 164 -1.43 -2.36 20.18
CA MET A 164 -1.68 -1.47 21.32
C MET A 164 -0.44 -1.19 22.18
N PHE A 165 0.76 -1.39 21.62
CA PHE A 165 2.02 -0.99 22.28
C PHE A 165 2.00 0.51 22.61
N PRO A 166 2.64 0.96 23.70
CA PRO A 166 2.66 2.37 24.08
C PRO A 166 3.07 3.33 22.94
N GLU A 167 4.07 2.94 22.15
CA GLU A 167 4.60 3.71 21.02
C GLU A 167 3.59 3.79 19.87
N SER A 168 2.95 2.67 19.50
CA SER A 168 1.87 2.63 18.51
C SER A 168 0.69 3.49 18.96
N LYS A 169 0.25 3.36 20.22
CA LYS A 169 -0.81 4.22 20.77
C LYS A 169 -0.44 5.70 20.70
N LYS A 170 0.80 6.06 21.04
CA LYS A 170 1.28 7.45 20.95
C LYS A 170 1.33 7.96 19.51
N TYR A 171 1.70 7.11 18.56
CA TYR A 171 1.69 7.45 17.14
C TYR A 171 0.25 7.68 16.65
N TRP A 172 -0.62 6.69 16.81
CA TRP A 172 -1.99 6.71 16.30
C TRP A 172 -2.87 7.74 16.99
N LYS A 173 -2.67 8.04 18.29
CA LYS A 173 -3.36 9.14 18.98
C LYS A 173 -3.15 10.50 18.29
N SER A 174 -1.99 10.72 17.67
CA SER A 174 -1.69 11.97 16.95
C SER A 174 -2.06 11.95 15.46
N VAL A 175 -2.11 10.77 14.85
CA VAL A 175 -2.30 10.59 13.41
C VAL A 175 -3.77 10.33 13.07
N LEU A 176 -4.45 9.46 13.82
CA LEU A 176 -5.83 9.05 13.58
C LEU A 176 -6.80 10.23 13.42
N PRO A 177 -6.78 11.29 14.27
CA PRO A 177 -7.69 12.42 14.09
C PRO A 177 -7.50 13.20 12.79
N LYS A 178 -6.35 13.06 12.13
CA LYS A 178 -6.00 13.77 10.88
C LYS A 178 -6.30 12.95 9.62
N ILE A 179 -6.59 11.65 9.76
CA ILE A 179 -6.87 10.74 8.64
C ILE A 179 -8.26 10.08 8.73
N LYS A 180 -8.98 10.24 9.85
CA LYS A 180 -10.26 9.56 10.14
C LYS A 180 -11.35 9.79 9.10
N ASP A 181 -11.33 10.93 8.41
CA ASP A 181 -12.33 11.28 7.38
C ASP A 181 -11.86 10.85 5.97
N HIS A 182 -10.73 10.13 5.89
CA HIS A 182 -10.11 9.66 4.65
C HIS A 182 -10.03 8.12 4.56
N PHE A 183 -10.69 7.37 5.44
CA PHE A 183 -10.82 5.92 5.31
C PHE A 183 -12.21 5.44 5.71
N ASP A 184 -12.61 4.31 5.15
CA ASP A 184 -13.91 3.67 5.40
C ASP A 184 -13.80 2.58 6.48
N ILE A 185 -12.65 1.89 6.57
CA ILE A 185 -12.41 0.78 7.51
C ILE A 185 -11.11 1.01 8.30
N ALA A 186 -11.20 0.95 9.63
CA ALA A 186 -10.02 0.95 10.50
C ALA A 186 -9.36 -0.45 10.53
N ASN A 187 -8.03 -0.48 10.44
CA ASN A 187 -7.23 -1.71 10.43
C ASN A 187 -6.21 -1.71 11.57
N ILE A 188 -6.26 -2.74 12.41
CA ILE A 188 -5.34 -2.94 13.52
C ILE A 188 -4.85 -4.38 13.53
N HIS A 189 -3.54 -4.55 13.73
CA HIS A 189 -2.91 -5.84 13.94
C HIS A 189 -2.88 -6.16 15.42
N HIS A 190 -3.19 -7.41 15.75
CA HIS A 190 -2.94 -7.95 17.08
C HIS A 190 -1.60 -8.68 17.09
N ILE A 191 -0.54 -7.95 17.42
CA ILE A 191 0.81 -8.50 17.52
C ILE A 191 1.09 -8.81 19.00
N SER A 192 1.41 -10.06 19.32
CA SER A 192 1.90 -10.40 20.66
C SER A 192 3.30 -9.82 20.84
N GLY A 193 3.55 -9.20 22.01
CA GLY A 193 4.89 -8.70 22.34
C GLY A 193 5.94 -9.81 22.30
N PRO A 194 7.23 -9.48 22.13
CA PRO A 194 8.29 -10.48 22.22
C PRO A 194 8.15 -11.24 23.55
N ARG A 195 8.07 -12.57 23.47
CA ARG A 195 8.28 -13.41 24.64
C ARG A 195 9.73 -13.23 25.06
N TRP A 196 9.97 -12.38 26.05
CA TRP A 196 11.22 -12.41 26.79
C TRP A 196 11.23 -13.73 27.55
N THR A 197 11.95 -14.72 27.03
CA THR A 197 12.42 -15.82 27.88
C THR A 197 13.41 -15.20 28.87
N MET A 198 12.99 -15.10 30.13
CA MET A 198 13.92 -14.88 31.25
C MET A 198 14.90 -16.04 31.34
#